data_AF-A0A1J8NK46-F1
#
_entry.id   AF-A0A1J8NK46-F1
#
_cell.length_a   1.000
_cell.length_b   1.000
_cell.length_c   1.000
_cell.angle_alpha   90.00
_cell.angle_beta   90.00
_cell.angle_gamma   90.00
#
_symmetry.space_group_name_H-M   'P 1'
#
loop_
_entity.id
_entity.type
_entity.pdbx_description
1 polymer ?
#
loop_
_entity_poly.entity_id
_entity_poly.type
_entity_poly.pdbx_seq_one_letter_code
_entity_poly.pdbx_strand_id
1 'polypeptide(L)'
;MISALEIHGVPIECINQAAITYHVPATLILSVLAIENGRKGSASSNQNGTFDYGPMQINSIWLLKIRRYGYTQYQLQYDPCINVKVGTWILSQHIANDASPWRGVGSYHSHTARLNHNYQIKVSEVYRLLANYLSHPNNSTLSVA
;
A
#
# COMPACT_ATOMS: atom_id res chain seq x y z
N MET A 1 9.00 5.35 19.85
CA MET A 1 10.29 5.39 19.15
C MET A 1 10.16 6.39 18.02
N ILE A 2 11.09 7.35 17.92
CA ILE A 2 11.17 8.25 16.77
C ILE A 2 11.80 7.42 15.65
N SER A 3 11.07 7.17 14.56
CA SER A 3 11.68 6.56 13.37
C SER A 3 12.48 7.63 12.62
N ALA A 4 13.71 7.30 12.26
CA ALA A 4 14.61 8.23 11.58
C ALA A 4 14.24 8.42 10.10
N LEU A 5 13.44 7.51 9.53
CA LEU A 5 13.03 7.52 8.14
C LEU A 5 11.56 7.13 8.00
N GLU A 6 10.78 8.02 7.39
CA GLU A 6 9.37 7.81 7.06
C GLU A 6 9.15 7.96 5.55
N ILE A 7 8.32 7.08 4.98
CA ILE A 7 7.90 7.15 3.58
C ILE A 7 6.39 7.32 3.56
N HIS A 8 5.89 8.42 3.00
CA HIS A 8 4.47 8.82 3.07
C HIS A 8 3.92 8.89 4.51
N GLY A 9 4.76 9.24 5.49
CA GLY A 9 4.40 9.28 6.90
C GLY A 9 4.27 7.90 7.55
N VAL A 10 4.77 6.84 6.90
CA VAL A 10 4.87 5.49 7.44
C VAL A 10 6.32 5.21 7.82
N PRO A 11 6.61 4.86 9.09
CA PRO A 11 7.92 4.37 9.51
C PRO A 11 8.42 3.20 8.67
N ILE A 12 9.69 3.23 8.26
CA ILE A 12 10.27 2.16 7.44
C ILE A 12 10.29 0.80 8.14
N GLU A 13 10.42 0.79 9.47
CA GLU A 13 10.37 -0.44 10.27
C GLU A 13 9.00 -1.11 10.15
N CYS A 14 7.92 -0.32 10.07
CA CYS A 14 6.57 -0.83 9.91
C CYS A 14 6.32 -1.38 8.50
N ILE A 15 6.88 -0.75 7.47
CA ILE A 15 6.87 -1.27 6.09
C ILE A 15 7.62 -2.60 6.02
N ASN A 16 8.84 -2.66 6.57
CA ASN A 16 9.66 -3.86 6.58
C ASN A 16 9.00 -5.01 7.37
N GLN A 17 8.42 -4.70 8.53
CA GLN A 17 7.69 -5.70 9.31
C GLN A 17 6.49 -6.24 8.54
N ALA A 18 5.72 -5.38 7.86
CA ALA A 18 4.59 -5.82 7.04
C ALA A 18 5.05 -6.69 5.85
N ALA A 19 6.14 -6.30 5.18
CA ALA A 19 6.74 -7.05 4.09
C ALA A 19 7.12 -8.49 4.51
N ILE A 20 7.82 -8.61 5.64
CA ILE A 20 8.22 -9.91 6.21
C ILE A 20 7.00 -10.72 6.62
N THR A 21 6.06 -10.10 7.34
CA THR A 21 4.90 -10.79 7.93
C THR A 21 3.98 -11.40 6.87
N TYR A 22 3.80 -10.72 5.73
CA TYR A 22 2.84 -11.14 4.70
C TYR A 22 3.49 -11.59 3.40
N HIS A 23 4.82 -11.74 3.38
CA HIS A 23 5.61 -12.16 2.23
C HIS A 23 5.33 -11.31 0.97
N VAL A 24 5.14 -10.01 1.15
CA VAL A 24 4.99 -9.03 0.06
C VAL A 24 6.30 -8.24 -0.05
N PRO A 25 6.92 -8.12 -1.23
CA PRO A 25 8.14 -7.32 -1.38
C PRO A 25 7.95 -5.89 -0.88
N ALA A 26 8.90 -5.38 -0.09
CA ALA A 26 8.84 -4.01 0.44
C ALA A 26 8.73 -2.97 -0.70
N THR A 27 9.40 -3.20 -1.83
CA THR A 27 9.29 -2.39 -3.05
C THR A 27 7.86 -2.33 -3.59
N LEU A 28 7.08 -3.40 -3.50
CA LEU A 28 5.67 -3.40 -3.91
C LEU A 28 4.79 -2.62 -2.94
N ILE A 29 5.03 -2.74 -1.63
CA ILE A 29 4.34 -1.94 -0.61
C ILE A 29 4.61 -0.44 -0.83
N LEU A 30 5.88 -0.08 -1.06
CA LEU A 30 6.27 1.30 -1.37
C LEU A 30 5.61 1.82 -2.65
N SER A 31 5.47 0.97 -3.66
CA SER A 31 4.80 1.32 -4.91
C SER A 31 3.31 1.58 -4.71
N VAL A 32 2.63 0.76 -3.90
CA VAL A 32 1.23 0.99 -3.51
C VAL A 32 1.09 2.28 -2.70
N LEU A 33 1.94 2.51 -1.71
CA LEU A 33 1.94 3.76 -0.93
C LEU A 33 2.09 5.01 -1.84
N ALA A 34 2.98 4.95 -2.82
CA ALA A 34 3.19 6.03 -3.78
C ALA A 34 1.97 6.29 -4.66
N ILE A 35 1.28 5.23 -5.12
CA ILE A 35 0.09 5.36 -5.97
C ILE A 35 -1.16 5.78 -5.18
N GLU A 36 -1.34 5.25 -3.97
CA GLU A 36 -2.46 5.65 -3.09
C GLU A 36 -2.30 7.08 -2.60
N ASN A 37 -1.07 7.53 -2.35
CA ASN A 37 -0.73 8.88 -1.91
C ASN A 37 -1.54 9.33 -0.67
N GLY A 38 -2.00 8.38 0.13
CA GLY A 38 -2.68 8.62 1.40
C GLY A 38 -1.69 9.16 2.44
N ARG A 39 -2.24 9.72 3.52
CA ARG A 39 -1.44 10.21 4.66
C ARG A 39 -2.09 9.81 5.96
N LYS A 40 -1.33 9.88 7.05
CA LYS A 40 -1.90 9.81 8.40
C LYS A 40 -3.02 10.85 8.54
N GLY A 41 -4.17 10.43 9.03
CA GLY A 41 -5.36 11.26 9.18
C GLY A 41 -6.27 11.30 7.94
N SER A 42 -5.85 10.76 6.79
CA SER A 42 -6.69 10.75 5.59
C SER A 42 -7.95 9.90 5.78
N ALA A 43 -9.09 10.46 5.35
CA ALA A 43 -10.38 9.79 5.21
C ALA A 43 -11.05 10.32 3.93
N SER A 44 -10.76 9.69 2.80
CA SER A 44 -11.23 10.13 1.49
C SER A 44 -12.61 9.54 1.22
N SER A 45 -13.62 10.37 0.95
CA SER A 45 -14.98 9.90 0.65
C SER A 45 -15.12 9.42 -0.79
N ASN A 46 -15.76 8.27 -0.99
CA ASN A 46 -16.10 7.72 -2.30
C ASN A 46 -17.57 7.97 -2.64
N GLN A 47 -17.90 7.99 -3.94
CA GLN A 47 -19.26 8.23 -4.44
C GLN A 47 -20.29 7.21 -3.93
N ASN A 48 -19.84 6.00 -3.58
CA ASN A 48 -20.69 4.94 -3.04
C ASN A 48 -20.88 5.03 -1.51
N GLY A 49 -20.44 6.11 -0.87
CA GLY A 49 -20.56 6.33 0.57
C GLY A 49 -19.50 5.62 1.42
N THR A 50 -18.56 4.91 0.81
CA THR A 50 -17.40 4.34 1.52
C THR A 50 -16.31 5.38 1.72
N PHE A 51 -15.38 5.11 2.64
CA PHE A 51 -14.22 5.96 2.90
C PHE A 51 -12.92 5.19 2.79
N ASP A 52 -11.86 5.82 2.30
CA ASP A 52 -10.50 5.25 2.26
C ASP A 52 -9.61 5.90 3.34
N TYR A 53 -9.04 5.06 4.20
CA TYR A 53 -8.34 5.52 5.41
C TYR A 53 -6.82 5.37 5.33
N GLY A 54 -6.13 6.43 5.78
CA GLY A 54 -4.70 6.42 6.06
C GLY A 54 -3.79 6.25 4.84
N PRO A 55 -2.48 5.99 5.06
CA PRO A 55 -1.46 5.93 4.01
C PRO A 55 -1.75 4.99 2.83
N MET A 56 -2.18 3.75 3.09
CA MET A 56 -2.54 2.77 2.07
C MET A 56 -4.01 2.88 1.60
N GLN A 57 -4.72 3.95 1.98
CA GLN A 57 -6.10 4.24 1.55
C GLN A 57 -7.04 3.02 1.67
N ILE A 58 -7.04 2.38 2.85
CA ILE A 58 -7.83 1.16 3.07
C ILE A 58 -9.32 1.51 3.11
N ASN A 59 -10.08 0.91 2.20
CA ASN A 59 -11.51 1.15 2.12
C ASN A 59 -12.29 0.62 3.34
N SER A 60 -13.27 1.39 3.77
CA SER A 60 -14.17 1.11 4.90
C SER A 60 -14.93 -0.22 4.82
N ILE A 61 -15.07 -0.83 3.62
CA ILE A 61 -15.64 -2.18 3.49
C ILE A 61 -14.89 -3.24 4.29
N TRP A 62 -13.60 -3.02 4.58
CA TRP A 62 -12.78 -3.96 5.34
C TRP A 62 -13.01 -3.88 6.85
N LEU A 63 -13.67 -2.83 7.36
CA LEU A 63 -13.83 -2.59 8.80
C LEU A 63 -14.49 -3.76 9.52
N LEU A 64 -15.54 -4.35 8.94
CA LEU A 64 -16.23 -5.50 9.53
C LEU A 64 -15.32 -6.73 9.66
N LYS A 65 -14.43 -6.94 8.69
CA LYS A 65 -13.50 -8.08 8.69
C LYS A 65 -12.37 -7.85 9.67
N ILE A 66 -11.74 -6.67 9.66
CA ILE A 66 -10.56 -6.39 10.49
C ILE A 66 -10.88 -6.21 11.97
N ARG A 67 -12.12 -5.81 12.30
CA ARG A 67 -12.59 -5.71 13.70
C ARG A 67 -12.48 -7.03 14.45
N ARG A 68 -12.59 -8.16 13.74
CA ARG A 68 -12.41 -9.50 14.30
C ARG A 68 -10.97 -9.77 14.77
N TYR A 69 -10.01 -9.00 14.26
CA TYR A 69 -8.60 -9.04 14.66
C TYR A 69 -8.23 -7.89 15.60
N GLY A 70 -9.21 -7.14 16.13
CA GLY A 70 -8.99 -6.05 17.08
C GLY A 70 -8.59 -4.71 16.46
N TYR A 71 -8.62 -4.55 15.13
CA TYR A 71 -8.33 -3.28 14.49
C TYR A 71 -9.59 -2.41 14.34
N THR A 72 -9.42 -1.10 14.51
CA THR A 72 -10.48 -0.09 14.42
C THR A 72 -10.27 0.86 13.25
N GLN A 73 -11.34 1.55 12.86
CA GLN A 73 -11.28 2.62 11.86
C GLN A 73 -10.31 3.73 12.28
N TYR A 74 -10.35 4.15 13.54
CA TYR A 74 -9.46 5.17 14.07
C TYR A 74 -7.98 4.78 13.93
N GLN A 75 -7.64 3.52 14.23
CA GLN A 75 -6.28 3.01 14.05
C GLN A 75 -5.88 3.00 12.57
N LEU A 76 -6.75 2.58 11.65
CA LEU A 76 -6.44 2.67 10.22
C LEU A 76 -6.16 4.10 9.78
N GLN A 77 -6.91 5.08 10.31
CA GLN A 77 -6.76 6.47 9.91
C GLN A 77 -5.51 7.11 10.51
N TYR A 78 -5.21 6.86 11.79
CA TYR A 78 -4.23 7.64 12.55
C TYR A 78 -2.97 6.88 12.99
N ASP A 79 -2.91 5.56 12.84
CA ASP A 79 -1.72 4.74 13.10
C ASP A 79 -1.15 4.21 11.78
N PRO A 80 -0.09 4.85 11.22
CA PRO A 80 0.53 4.43 9.97
C PRO A 80 1.06 2.99 9.98
N CYS A 81 1.48 2.48 11.13
CA CYS A 81 2.00 1.13 11.27
C CYS A 81 0.89 0.09 11.22
N ILE A 82 -0.24 0.36 11.89
CA ILE A 82 -1.44 -0.47 11.75
C ILE A 82 -1.98 -0.39 10.32
N ASN A 83 -2.02 0.81 9.73
CA ASN A 83 -2.49 1.00 8.36
C ASN A 83 -1.66 0.16 7.38
N VAL A 84 -0.33 0.29 7.37
CA VAL A 84 0.51 -0.47 6.42
C VAL A 84 0.44 -1.98 6.66
N LYS A 85 0.33 -2.40 7.93
CA LYS A 85 0.15 -3.81 8.29
C LYS A 85 -1.17 -4.36 7.74
N VAL A 86 -2.28 -3.67 7.94
CA VAL A 86 -3.60 -4.13 7.47
C VAL A 86 -3.70 -4.04 5.94
N GLY A 87 -3.20 -2.97 5.33
CA GLY A 87 -3.20 -2.80 3.88
C GLY A 87 -2.36 -3.86 3.18
N THR A 88 -1.19 -4.18 3.71
CA THR A 88 -0.34 -5.27 3.17
C THR A 88 -0.99 -6.64 3.36
N TRP A 89 -1.68 -6.87 4.48
CA TRP A 89 -2.48 -8.08 4.65
C TRP A 89 -3.57 -8.19 3.59
N ILE A 90 -4.35 -7.13 3.34
CA ILE A 90 -5.38 -7.12 2.29
C ILE A 90 -4.76 -7.37 0.91
N LEU A 91 -3.66 -6.68 0.58
CA LEU A 91 -2.93 -6.84 -0.67
C LEU A 91 -2.47 -8.29 -0.88
N SER A 92 -1.92 -8.94 0.15
CA SER A 92 -1.48 -10.34 0.06
C SER A 92 -2.66 -11.29 -0.17
N GLN A 93 -3.83 -11.02 0.42
CA GLN A 93 -5.04 -11.80 0.13
C GLN A 93 -5.41 -11.70 -1.35
N HIS A 94 -5.39 -10.50 -1.95
CA HIS A 94 -5.72 -10.36 -3.37
C HIS A 94 -4.68 -11.03 -4.27
N ILE A 95 -3.39 -10.85 -3.99
CA ILE A 95 -2.30 -11.49 -4.74
C ILE A 95 -2.43 -13.02 -4.72
N ALA A 96 -2.82 -13.61 -3.58
CA ALA A 96 -2.94 -15.05 -3.43
C ALA A 96 -4.20 -15.66 -4.09
N ASN A 97 -5.29 -14.89 -4.21
CA ASN A 97 -6.59 -15.44 -4.62
C ASN A 97 -7.01 -15.07 -6.05
N ASP A 98 -6.26 -14.18 -6.73
CA ASP A 98 -6.58 -13.77 -8.09
C ASP A 98 -5.86 -14.63 -9.15
N ALA A 99 -6.27 -14.51 -10.42
CA ALA A 99 -5.75 -15.32 -11.52
C ALA A 99 -4.25 -15.11 -11.79
N SER A 100 -3.70 -13.98 -11.36
CA SER A 100 -2.26 -13.72 -11.37
C SER A 100 -1.89 -12.72 -10.26
N PRO A 101 -0.62 -12.70 -9.81
CA PRO A 101 -0.18 -11.75 -8.79
C PRO A 101 -0.48 -10.29 -9.16
N TRP A 102 -0.21 -9.87 -10.40
CA TRP A 102 -0.49 -8.51 -10.86
C TRP A 102 -1.98 -8.22 -10.93
N ARG A 103 -2.81 -9.18 -11.35
CA ARG A 103 -4.27 -9.01 -11.27
C ARG A 103 -4.72 -8.77 -9.83
N GLY A 104 -4.14 -9.50 -8.88
CA GLY A 104 -4.35 -9.29 -7.43
C GLY A 104 -3.92 -7.90 -6.95
N VAL A 105 -2.77 -7.38 -7.41
CA VAL A 105 -2.37 -5.98 -7.15
C VAL A 105 -3.42 -5.00 -7.65
N GLY A 106 -3.95 -5.20 -8.86
CA GLY A 106 -5.06 -4.39 -9.38
C GLY A 106 -6.33 -4.51 -8.54
N SER A 107 -6.62 -5.71 -8.03
CA SER A 107 -7.84 -6.01 -7.26
C SER A 107 -7.84 -5.40 -5.87
N TYR A 108 -6.66 -5.04 -5.34
CA TYR A 108 -6.54 -4.19 -4.16
C TYR A 108 -7.30 -2.85 -4.34
N HIS A 109 -7.20 -2.26 -5.53
CA HIS A 109 -7.87 -1.00 -5.87
C HIS A 109 -9.30 -1.20 -6.39
N SER A 110 -9.50 -2.12 -7.34
CA SER A 110 -10.82 -2.37 -7.93
C SER A 110 -10.90 -3.70 -8.66
N HIS A 111 -12.06 -4.34 -8.64
CA HIS A 111 -12.35 -5.51 -9.49
C HIS A 111 -12.82 -5.12 -10.90
N THR A 112 -13.22 -3.86 -11.12
CA THR A 112 -13.63 -3.35 -12.43
C THR A 112 -12.44 -3.44 -13.39
N ALA A 113 -12.58 -4.20 -14.49
CA ALA A 113 -11.47 -4.58 -15.37
C ALA A 113 -10.57 -3.40 -15.79
N ARG A 114 -11.16 -2.29 -16.23
CA ARG A 114 -10.41 -1.09 -16.65
C ARG A 114 -9.65 -0.43 -15.49
N LEU A 115 -10.30 -0.24 -14.34
CA LEU A 115 -9.67 0.40 -13.17
C LEU A 115 -8.54 -0.45 -12.60
N ASN A 116 -8.78 -1.76 -12.51
CA ASN A 116 -7.81 -2.75 -12.11
C ASN A 116 -6.56 -2.71 -13.00
N HIS A 117 -6.74 -2.78 -14.33
CA HIS A 117 -5.63 -2.76 -15.27
C HIS A 117 -4.83 -1.45 -15.20
N ASN A 118 -5.53 -0.31 -15.12
CA ASN A 118 -4.87 0.99 -14.95
C ASN A 118 -4.05 1.06 -13.67
N TYR A 119 -4.56 0.47 -12.57
CA TYR A 119 -3.84 0.43 -11.30
C TYR A 119 -2.59 -0.46 -11.39
N GLN A 120 -2.68 -1.61 -12.06
CA GLN A 120 -1.52 -2.48 -12.33
C GLN A 120 -0.41 -1.72 -13.04
N ILE A 121 -0.73 -0.99 -14.12
CA ILE A 121 0.25 -0.22 -14.89
C ILE A 121 0.98 0.75 -13.97
N LYS A 122 0.22 1.59 -13.23
CA LYS A 122 0.78 2.60 -12.32
C LYS A 122 1.70 1.99 -11.25
N VAL A 123 1.23 0.94 -10.56
CA VAL A 123 2.02 0.30 -9.50
C VAL A 123 3.26 -0.40 -10.08
N SER A 124 3.12 -1.07 -11.24
CA SER A 124 4.24 -1.78 -11.88
C SER A 124 5.35 -0.83 -12.37
N GLU A 125 4.98 0.38 -12.80
CA GLU A 125 5.94 1.39 -13.22
C GLU A 125 6.82 1.83 -12.04
N VAL A 126 6.19 2.20 -10.92
CA VAL A 126 6.91 2.58 -9.69
C VAL A 126 7.75 1.40 -9.17
N TYR A 127 7.18 0.19 -9.18
CA TYR A 127 7.86 -1.03 -8.74
C TYR A 127 9.16 -1.27 -9.53
N ARG A 128 9.09 -1.14 -10.86
CA ARG A 128 10.25 -1.31 -11.75
C ARG A 128 11.32 -0.25 -11.49
N LEU A 129 10.91 1.01 -11.27
CA LEU A 129 11.84 2.09 -10.94
C LEU A 129 12.59 1.82 -9.63
N LEU A 130 11.87 1.42 -8.58
CA LEU A 130 12.47 1.08 -7.29
C LEU A 130 13.40 -0.14 -7.39
N ALA A 131 12.97 -1.19 -8.11
CA ALA A 131 13.80 -2.38 -8.32
C ALA A 131 15.09 -2.07 -9.09
N ASN A 132 15.02 -1.20 -10.11
CA ASN A 132 16.18 -0.75 -10.86
C ASN A 132 17.15 0.07 -9.99
N TYR A 133 16.63 1.00 -9.20
CA TYR A 133 17.44 1.82 -8.30
C TYR A 133 18.19 0.96 -7.27
N LEU A 134 17.50 -0.01 -6.65
CA LEU A 134 18.09 -0.87 -5.63
C LEU A 134 19.08 -1.90 -6.20
N SER A 135 18.95 -2.28 -7.48
CA SER A 135 19.90 -3.18 -8.15
C SER A 135 21.15 -2.46 -8.65
N HIS A 136 21.11 -1.13 -8.84
CA HIS A 136 22.22 -0.34 -9.37
C HIS A 136 22.41 0.98 -8.60
N PRO A 137 22.73 0.95 -7.31
CA PRO A 137 22.77 2.16 -6.46
C PRO A 137 23.77 3.21 -6.96
N ASN A 138 24.86 2.80 -7.62
CA ASN A 138 25.96 3.68 -8.05
C ASN A 138 25.76 4.37 -9.41
N ASN A 139 24.71 4.06 -10.17
CA ASN A 139 24.40 4.71 -11.46
C ASN A 139 23.37 5.84 -11.35
N SER A 140 22.98 6.20 -10.13
CA SER A 140 22.01 7.25 -9.85
C SER A 140 22.70 8.59 -9.67
N THR A 141 23.43 9.07 -10.68
CA THR A 141 23.75 10.50 -10.75
C THR A 141 22.42 11.25 -10.91
N LEU A 142 21.98 11.86 -9.82
CA LEU A 142 20.98 12.91 -9.79
C LEU A 142 21.47 14.07 -10.69
N SER A 143 21.22 13.97 -11.99
CA SER A 143 21.16 15.13 -12.87
C SER A 143 19.80 15.80 -12.63
N VAL A 144 19.68 16.46 -11.48
CA VAL A 144 18.66 17.49 -11.30
C VAL A 144 19.26 18.76 -11.90
N ALA A 145 18.88 19.04 -13.14
CA ALA A 145 18.97 20.37 -13.75
C ALA A 145 17.66 21.12 -13.44
#